data_AF-A0A9P0G6E7-F1
#
_entry.id   AF-A0A9P0G6E7-F1
#
_cell.length_a   1.000
_cell.length_b   1.000
_cell.length_c   1.000
_cell.angle_alpha   90.00
_cell.angle_beta   90.00
_cell.angle_gamma   90.00
#
_symmetry.space_group_name_H-M   'P 1'
#
loop_
_entity.id
_entity.type
_entity.pdbx_description
1 polymer ?
#
loop_
_entity_poly.entity_id
_entity_poly.type
_entity_poly.pdbx_seq_one_letter_code
_entity_poly.pdbx_strand_id
1 'polypeptide(L)'
;MYEMYVEKCTNENKTPVKEKIYYKVFSTKFYLHFKPPVKDSCRTCDELNLKLLSENNEEIKRDLQTQTNLHLSKAKQARDALNKNKDEASDTLYVAIFDLQKALPFPKLAHPLHTTKETCICIILEFNLSNGFM
;
A
#
# COMPACT_ATOMS: atom_id res chain seq x y z
N MET A 1 -21.30 10.98 0.51
CA MET A 1 -21.42 11.21 1.97
C MET A 1 -22.59 12.14 2.31
N TYR A 2 -22.71 13.31 1.68
CA TYR A 2 -23.86 14.20 1.91
C TYR A 2 -25.21 13.56 1.54
N GLU A 3 -25.27 12.82 0.44
CA GLU A 3 -26.48 12.09 0.01
C GLU A 3 -26.96 11.09 1.08
N MET A 4 -26.05 10.30 1.67
CA MET A 4 -26.37 9.38 2.77
C MET A 4 -26.85 10.11 4.02
N TYR A 5 -26.34 11.32 4.27
CA TYR A 5 -26.82 12.18 5.36
C TYR A 5 -28.25 12.66 5.10
N VAL A 6 -28.56 13.07 3.86
CA VAL A 6 -29.91 13.48 3.45
C VAL A 6 -30.87 12.31 3.59
N GLU A 7 -30.51 11.13 3.10
CA GLU A 7 -31.32 9.90 3.22
C GLU A 7 -31.60 9.56 4.69
N LYS A 8 -30.58 9.62 5.56
CA LYS A 8 -30.75 9.41 7.00
C LYS A 8 -31.69 10.45 7.63
N CYS A 9 -31.54 11.73 7.28
CA CYS A 9 -32.42 12.78 7.79
C CYS A 9 -33.87 12.57 7.36
N THR A 10 -34.10 12.18 6.10
CA THR A 10 -35.42 11.83 5.59
C THR A 10 -36.03 10.66 6.37
N ASN A 11 -35.26 9.59 6.61
CA ASN A 11 -35.72 8.43 7.37
C ASN A 11 -36.05 8.76 8.84
N GLU A 12 -35.39 9.76 9.42
CA GLU A 12 -35.62 10.23 10.79
C GLU A 12 -36.63 11.40 10.87
N ASN A 13 -37.32 11.75 9.78
CA ASN A 13 -38.22 12.90 9.68
C ASN A 13 -37.58 14.24 10.10
N LYS A 14 -36.30 14.43 9.77
CA LYS A 14 -35.53 15.67 10.03
C LYS A 14 -35.26 16.39 8.72
N THR A 15 -35.29 17.73 8.76
CA THR A 15 -34.91 18.54 7.60
C THR A 15 -33.37 18.60 7.49
N PRO A 16 -32.78 18.14 6.37
CA PRO A 16 -31.33 18.21 6.18
C PRO A 16 -30.87 19.66 5.99
N VAL A 17 -29.68 19.98 6.52
CA VAL A 17 -29.04 21.30 6.29
C VAL A 17 -28.46 21.38 4.88
N LYS A 18 -28.25 22.61 4.38
CA LYS A 18 -27.58 22.83 3.10
C LYS A 18 -26.19 22.18 3.08
N GLU A 19 -25.82 21.64 1.92
CA GLU A 19 -24.55 20.95 1.68
C GLU A 19 -23.32 21.73 2.15
N LYS A 20 -23.29 23.06 1.91
CA LYS A 20 -22.20 23.92 2.37
C LYS A 20 -22.02 23.92 3.89
N ILE A 21 -23.12 23.88 4.64
CA ILE A 21 -23.10 23.82 6.10
C ILE A 21 -22.69 22.42 6.56
N TYR A 22 -23.20 21.37 5.91
CA TYR A 22 -22.78 20.00 6.14
C TYR A 22 -21.26 19.86 5.98
N TYR A 23 -20.67 20.31 4.87
CA TYR A 23 -19.22 20.26 4.66
C TYR A 23 -18.45 21.07 5.69
N LYS A 24 -18.92 22.29 6.03
CA LYS A 24 -18.26 23.10 7.05
C LYS A 24 -18.19 22.36 8.38
N VAL A 25 -19.29 21.77 8.84
CA VAL A 25 -19.33 21.00 10.08
C VAL A 25 -18.50 19.73 9.98
N PHE A 26 -18.66 18.97 8.89
CA PHE A 26 -17.94 17.73 8.65
C PHE A 26 -16.42 17.92 8.67
N SER A 27 -15.91 18.94 8.00
CA SER A 27 -14.47 19.22 7.91
C SER A 27 -13.91 19.87 9.18
N THR A 28 -14.68 20.73 9.88
CA THR A 28 -14.15 21.49 11.04
C THR A 28 -14.39 20.85 12.39
N LYS A 29 -15.43 20.02 12.53
CA LYS A 29 -15.81 19.42 13.83
C LYS A 29 -15.37 17.97 13.96
N PHE A 30 -15.29 17.24 12.86
CA PHE A 30 -14.94 15.82 12.90
C PHE A 30 -13.48 15.53 12.55
N TYR A 31 -12.68 16.56 12.18
CA TYR A 31 -11.26 16.45 11.86
C TYR A 31 -10.93 15.21 11.01
N LEU A 32 -11.80 14.89 10.05
CA LEU A 32 -11.62 13.81 9.08
C LEU A 32 -10.63 14.23 7.99
N HIS A 33 -9.54 14.89 8.37
CA HIS A 33 -8.39 14.99 7.51
C HIS A 33 -7.97 13.56 7.22
N PHE A 34 -8.05 13.17 5.96
CA PHE A 34 -7.40 11.95 5.49
C PHE A 34 -5.95 12.07 5.94
N LYS A 35 -5.55 11.24 6.90
CA LYS A 35 -4.14 11.16 7.29
C LYS A 35 -3.37 10.93 5.98
N PRO A 36 -2.24 11.63 5.77
CA PRO A 36 -1.40 11.31 4.64
C PRO A 36 -1.15 9.80 4.67
N PRO A 37 -1.22 9.12 3.53
CA PRO A 37 -1.04 7.68 3.47
C PRO A 37 0.25 7.34 4.23
N VAL A 38 0.09 6.62 5.34
CA VAL A 38 1.23 6.14 6.11
C VAL A 38 1.99 5.21 5.18
N LYS A 39 3.32 5.33 5.14
CA LYS A 39 4.13 4.41 4.34
C LYS A 39 3.75 2.98 4.72
N ASP A 40 3.34 2.19 3.72
CA ASP A 40 2.98 0.80 3.95
C ASP A 40 4.16 0.08 4.63
N SER A 41 3.86 -0.61 5.74
CA SER A 41 4.86 -1.37 6.45
C SER A 41 5.00 -2.76 5.81
N CYS A 42 6.23 -3.27 5.80
CA CYS A 42 6.49 -4.64 5.37
C CYS A 42 6.28 -5.54 6.58
N ARG A 43 5.35 -6.50 6.49
CA ARG A 43 5.05 -7.43 7.59
C ARG A 43 6.32 -8.15 8.07
N THR A 44 7.15 -8.62 7.13
CA THR A 44 8.41 -9.29 7.46
C THR A 44 9.39 -8.36 8.19
N CYS A 45 9.50 -7.09 7.78
CA CYS A 45 10.33 -6.12 8.51
C CYS A 45 9.79 -5.86 9.91
N ASP A 46 8.48 -5.70 10.06
CA ASP A 46 7.84 -5.47 11.35
C ASP A 46 8.06 -6.66 12.29
N GLU A 47 7.85 -7.89 11.81
CA GLU A 47 8.10 -9.12 12.56
C GLU A 47 9.56 -9.27 13.00
N LEU A 48 10.51 -9.03 12.09
CA LEU A 48 11.94 -9.12 12.39
C LEU A 48 12.37 -8.04 13.39
N ASN A 49 11.89 -6.81 13.24
CA ASN A 49 12.18 -5.71 14.17
C ASN A 49 11.63 -6.01 15.56
N LEU A 50 10.39 -6.53 15.66
CA LEU A 50 9.81 -6.91 16.94
C LEU A 50 10.62 -8.00 17.63
N LYS A 51 11.02 -9.05 16.89
CA LYS A 51 11.89 -10.12 17.42
C LYS A 51 13.23 -9.56 17.90
N LEU A 52 13.82 -8.63 17.15
CA LEU A 52 15.10 -8.02 17.49
C LEU A 52 15.05 -7.18 18.77
N LEU A 53 13.92 -6.51 19.02
CA LEU A 53 13.69 -5.70 20.21
C LEU A 53 13.40 -6.57 21.44
N SER A 54 12.76 -7.72 21.26
CA SER A 54 12.41 -8.64 22.36
C SER A 54 13.51 -9.62 22.74
N GLU A 55 14.49 -9.85 21.86
CA GLU A 55 15.52 -10.87 22.05
C GLU A 55 16.69 -10.36 22.90
N ASN A 56 17.06 -11.14 23.91
CA ASN A 56 18.17 -10.83 24.83
C ASN A 56 19.42 -11.65 24.52
N ASN A 57 19.29 -12.74 23.77
CA ASN A 57 20.43 -13.56 23.36
C ASN A 57 21.15 -12.93 22.15
N GLU A 58 22.41 -12.58 22.34
CA GLU A 58 23.27 -11.95 21.32
C GLU A 58 23.51 -12.82 20.09
N GLU A 59 23.52 -14.15 20.21
CA GLU A 59 23.69 -15.04 19.06
C GLU A 59 22.46 -15.04 18.15
N ILE A 60 21.27 -15.18 18.76
CA ILE A 60 19.98 -15.13 18.04
C ILE A 60 19.77 -13.76 17.43
N LYS A 61 20.18 -12.70 18.12
CA LYS A 61 20.12 -11.32 17.61
C LYS A 61 20.96 -11.14 16.35
N ARG A 62 22.17 -11.69 16.28
CA ARG A 62 23.00 -11.67 15.05
C ARG A 62 22.36 -12.42 13.90
N ASP A 63 21.72 -13.55 14.16
CA ASP A 63 20.99 -14.29 13.13
C ASP A 63 19.80 -13.48 12.61
N LEU A 64 19.00 -12.88 13.49
CA LEU A 64 17.90 -11.99 13.13
C LEU A 64 18.37 -10.74 12.34
N GLN A 65 19.52 -10.17 12.69
CA GLN A 65 20.15 -9.09 11.91
C GLN A 65 20.54 -9.57 10.51
N THR A 66 21.09 -10.77 10.41
CA THR A 66 21.48 -11.38 9.12
C THR A 66 20.25 -11.60 8.24
N GLN A 67 19.17 -12.14 8.80
CA GLN A 67 17.89 -12.31 8.11
C GLN A 67 17.31 -10.97 7.65
N THR A 68 17.39 -9.93 8.48
CA THR A 68 16.94 -8.57 8.14
C THR A 68 17.74 -7.99 6.98
N ASN A 69 19.07 -8.10 7.03
CA ASN A 69 19.96 -7.63 5.96
C ASN A 69 19.72 -8.37 4.66
N LEU A 70 19.51 -9.68 4.72
CA LEU A 70 19.17 -10.50 3.55
C LEU A 70 17.85 -10.06 2.92
N HIS A 71 16.82 -9.82 3.73
CA HIS A 71 15.52 -9.33 3.25
C HIS A 71 15.65 -7.97 2.55
N LEU A 72 16.33 -7.02 3.18
CA LEU A 72 16.55 -5.68 2.60
C LEU A 72 17.41 -5.74 1.33
N SER A 73 18.42 -6.61 1.28
CA SER A 73 19.24 -6.82 0.08
C SER A 73 18.42 -7.34 -1.09
N LYS A 74 17.53 -8.33 -0.85
CA LYS A 74 16.62 -8.83 -1.89
C LYS A 74 15.66 -7.76 -2.38
N ALA A 75 15.07 -6.97 -1.47
CA ALA A 75 14.17 -5.88 -1.82
C ALA A 75 14.89 -4.80 -2.65
N LYS A 76 16.15 -4.49 -2.31
CA LYS A 76 16.98 -3.58 -3.08
C LYS A 76 17.26 -4.12 -4.48
N GLN A 77 17.70 -5.38 -4.60
CA GLN A 77 17.97 -6.02 -5.89
C GLN A 77 16.74 -6.00 -6.82
N ALA A 78 15.55 -6.30 -6.29
CA ALA A 78 14.32 -6.23 -7.07
C ALA A 78 14.03 -4.81 -7.58
N ARG A 79 14.30 -3.79 -6.75
CA ARG A 79 14.08 -2.39 -7.12
C ARG A 79 15.13 -1.86 -8.10
N ASP A 80 16.38 -2.31 -7.95
CA ASP A 80 17.46 -2.00 -8.88
C ASP A 80 17.18 -2.63 -10.26
N ALA A 81 16.70 -3.87 -10.30
CA ALA A 81 16.24 -4.53 -11.54
C ALA A 81 15.09 -3.76 -12.20
N LEU A 82 14.10 -3.32 -11.41
CA LEU A 82 12.99 -2.51 -11.92
C LEU A 82 13.47 -1.21 -12.57
N ASN A 83 14.40 -0.49 -11.92
CA ASN A 83 14.95 0.74 -12.47
C ASN A 83 15.74 0.48 -13.76
N LYS A 84 16.57 -0.57 -13.77
CA LYS A 84 17.32 -0.98 -14.95
C LYS A 84 16.40 -1.26 -16.14
N ASN A 85 15.33 -2.03 -15.93
CA ASN A 85 14.38 -2.36 -16.99
C ASN A 85 13.60 -1.12 -17.47
N LYS A 86 13.35 -0.15 -16.59
CA LYS A 86 12.75 1.13 -16.97
C LYS A 86 13.68 1.92 -17.90
N ASP A 87 14.98 1.87 -17.66
CA ASP A 87 15.98 2.55 -18.50
C ASP A 87 16.19 1.83 -19.85
N GLU A 88 15.91 0.52 -19.93
CA GLU A 88 15.96 -0.27 -21.16
C GLU A 88 14.71 -0.13 -22.05
N ALA A 89 13.64 0.47 -21.53
CA ALA A 89 12.44 0.76 -22.30
C ALA A 89 12.77 1.74 -23.44
N SER A 90 12.45 1.34 -24.66
CA SER A 90 12.72 2.07 -25.89
C SER A 90 11.55 1.94 -26.85
N ASP A 91 11.55 2.68 -27.96
CA ASP A 91 10.50 2.62 -28.99
C ASP A 91 10.30 1.20 -29.56
N THR A 92 11.28 0.31 -29.40
CA THR A 92 11.25 -1.09 -29.87
C THR A 92 10.91 -2.11 -28.79
N LEU A 93 11.02 -1.75 -27.50
CA LEU A 93 10.86 -2.65 -26.36
C LEU A 93 9.87 -2.07 -25.36
N TYR A 94 8.71 -2.71 -25.26
CA TYR A 94 7.76 -2.43 -24.18
C TYR A 94 8.10 -3.26 -22.95
N VAL A 95 8.31 -2.56 -21.83
CA VAL A 95 8.51 -3.16 -20.51
C VAL A 95 7.26 -2.93 -19.68
N ALA A 96 6.51 -4.00 -19.42
CA ALA A 96 5.37 -3.96 -18.51
C ALA A 96 5.80 -4.43 -17.11
N ILE A 97 5.56 -3.61 -16.10
CA ILE A 97 5.85 -3.92 -14.69
C ILE A 97 4.52 -3.94 -13.93
N PHE A 98 4.18 -5.11 -13.40
CA PHE A 98 2.98 -5.27 -12.58
C PHE A 98 3.37 -5.38 -11.11
N ASP A 99 2.76 -4.55 -10.27
CA ASP A 99 2.78 -4.76 -8.82
C ASP A 99 1.63 -5.72 -8.49
N LEU A 100 1.95 -6.98 -8.21
CA LEU A 100 0.97 -7.98 -7.76
C LEU A 100 0.62 -7.74 -6.29
N GLN A 101 0.03 -6.58 -5.97
CA GLN A 101 -0.60 -6.36 -4.68
C GLN A 101 -1.92 -7.12 -4.62
N LYS A 102 -2.07 -7.94 -3.58
CA LYS A 102 -3.37 -8.50 -3.20
C LYS A 102 -4.25 -7.34 -2.70
N ALA A 103 -5.12 -6.81 -3.56
CA ALA A 103 -6.21 -5.96 -3.12
C ALA A 103 -7.22 -6.84 -2.36
N LEU A 104 -6.94 -7.13 -1.09
CA LEU A 104 -7.90 -7.81 -0.24
C LEU A 104 -9.13 -6.91 -0.11
N PRO A 105 -10.36 -7.39 -0.42
CA PRO A 105 -11.56 -6.66 -0.09
C PRO A 105 -11.63 -6.57 1.44
N PHE A 106 -11.38 -5.39 2.00
CA PHE A 106 -11.49 -5.20 3.44
C PHE A 106 -12.97 -5.28 3.87
N PRO A 107 -13.34 -6.16 4.82
CA PRO A 107 -14.55 -5.95 5.60
C PRO A 107 -14.34 -4.76 6.56
N LYS A 108 -15.36 -3.90 6.66
CA LYS A 108 -15.36 -2.69 7.50
C LYS A 108 -15.08 -3.07 8.97
N LEU A 109 -13.85 -2.84 9.44
CA LEU A 109 -13.51 -2.88 10.86
C LEU A 109 -13.17 -1.47 11.37
N ALA A 110 -13.57 -1.21 12.61
CA ALA A 110 -13.62 0.12 13.22
C ALA A 110 -12.25 0.72 13.62
N HIS A 111 -11.13 0.08 13.28
CA HIS A 111 -9.78 0.54 13.63
C HIS A 111 -8.88 0.53 12.38
N PRO A 112 -8.07 1.58 12.13
CA PRO A 112 -7.16 1.61 10.99
C PRO A 112 -5.95 0.74 11.30
N LEU A 113 -6.06 -0.56 11.05
CA LEU A 113 -4.93 -1.48 11.10
C LEU A 113 -4.33 -1.58 9.70
N HIS A 114 -3.11 -1.03 9.61
CA HIS A 114 -2.08 -1.18 8.60
C HIS A 114 -2.37 -2.16 7.44
N THR A 115 -2.30 -1.64 6.22
CA THR A 115 -2.26 -2.42 4.98
C THR A 115 -1.00 -3.28 4.96
N THR A 116 -1.15 -4.59 5.16
CA THR A 116 -0.05 -5.54 5.04
C THR A 116 0.26 -5.79 3.57
N LYS A 117 1.45 -5.41 3.11
CA LYS A 117 1.96 -5.78 1.80
C LYS A 117 2.48 -7.22 1.82
N GLU A 118 1.71 -8.14 1.25
CA GLU A 118 2.22 -9.46 0.91
C GLU A 118 2.88 -9.39 -0.47
N THR A 119 4.21 -9.39 -0.46
CA THR A 119 5.11 -9.75 -1.57
C THR A 119 4.82 -9.12 -2.95
N CYS A 120 5.53 -8.03 -3.27
CA CYS A 120 5.60 -7.51 -4.64
C CYS A 120 6.32 -8.52 -5.53
N ILE A 121 5.56 -9.30 -6.31
CA ILE A 121 6.11 -10.07 -7.43
C ILE A 121 5.99 -9.18 -8.65
N CYS A 122 7.15 -8.71 -9.16
CA CYS A 122 7.22 -8.02 -10.44
C CYS A 122 7.33 -9.07 -11.54
N ILE A 123 6.26 -9.25 -12.32
CA ILE A 123 6.34 -10.00 -13.57
C ILE A 123 6.71 -9.00 -14.66
N ILE A 124 7.79 -9.29 -15.39
CA ILE A 124 8.26 -8.49 -16.52
C ILE A 124 7.85 -9.25 -17.78
N LEU A 125 7.08 -8.59 -18.65
CA LEU A 125 6.79 -9.08 -19.99
C LEU A 125 7.53 -8.19 -20.98
N GLU A 126 8.41 -8.80 -21.76
CA GLU A 126 9.13 -8.15 -22.86
C GLU A 126 8.41 -8.45 -24.17
N PHE A 127 7.93 -7.41 -24.84
CA PHE A 127 7.35 -7.52 -26.18
C PHE A 127 8.31 -6.90 -27.19
N ASN A 128 8.89 -7.72 -28.05
CA ASN A 128 9.71 -7.28 -29.18
C ASN A 128 8.82 -7.01 -30.40
N LEU A 129 8.79 -5.76 -30.87
CA LEU A 129 8.03 -5.33 -32.05
C LEU A 129 8.57 -5.88 -33.39
N SER A 130 9.74 -6.51 -33.40
CA SER A 130 10.37 -7.06 -34.61
C SER A 130 9.70 -8.35 -35.12
N ASN A 131 8.90 -9.02 -34.29
CA ASN A 131 8.05 -10.12 -34.73
C ASN A 131 6.60 -9.65 -34.76
N GLY A 132 6.18 -9.19 -35.94
CA GLY A 132 4.85 -8.68 -36.19
C GLY A 132 3.76 -9.60 -35.64
N PHE A 133 2.81 -9.00 -34.91
CA PHE A 133 1.48 -9.56 -34.76
C PHE A 133 0.89 -9.67 -36.17
N MET A 134 0.78 -10.90 -36.68
CA MET A 134 -0.10 -11.25 -37.79
C MET A 134 -1.32 -11.97 -37.23
#